data_AF-A0A8H3HF54-F1
#
_entry.id   AF-A0A8H3HF54-F1
#
_cell.length_a   1.000
_cell.length_b   1.000
_cell.length_c   1.000
_cell.angle_alpha   90.00
_cell.angle_beta   90.00
_cell.angle_gamma   90.00
#
_symmetry.space_group_name_H-M   'P 1'
#
loop_
_entity.id
_entity.type
_entity.pdbx_description
1 polymer ?
#
loop_
_entity_poly.entity_id
_entity_poly.type
_entity_poly.pdbx_seq_one_letter_code
_entity_poly.pdbx_strand_id
1 'polypeptide(L)'
;MPYTPTSSGLSGVLFVLARYVARERHPHHNHDWGTLQFLLYELALRYMLVADEHQREATLRIVAANKVIDGWEVHPKHVDPQDSRCIMTAFIHTMSRGTSDLLLTEDPLIMLRLVHLATDAETQDLLPAVIRSTLVYVWAAMNNLENESKPEGFHQWFIACLSSLIRPLHNRPYPLTRITQSLVMDAMHESDFLDLIASIIVRLKPGESRYQAESSIATLGGLGVLFKLIVKAVPEVELGECFKDYVPAWWKAP
;
A
#
# COMPACT_ATOMS: atom_id res chain seq x y z
N MET A 1 1.81 -40.68 -10.57
CA MET A 1 0.79 -39.78 -9.99
C MET A 1 -0.04 -39.21 -11.12
N PRO A 2 -1.38 -39.30 -11.08
CA PRO A 2 -2.22 -38.69 -12.11
C PRO A 2 -2.20 -37.16 -11.96
N TYR A 3 -1.91 -36.46 -13.05
CA TYR A 3 -1.95 -35.01 -13.16
C TYR A 3 -3.43 -34.58 -13.17
N THR A 4 -3.96 -34.12 -12.04
CA THR A 4 -5.23 -33.40 -12.02
C THR A 4 -4.98 -32.01 -12.58
N PRO A 5 -5.79 -31.50 -13.55
CA PRO A 5 -5.66 -30.11 -13.96
C PRO A 5 -5.86 -29.26 -12.70
N THR A 6 -4.84 -28.52 -12.31
CA THR A 6 -4.95 -27.43 -11.36
C THR A 6 -6.11 -26.57 -11.84
N SER A 7 -7.18 -26.48 -11.05
CA SER A 7 -8.35 -25.70 -11.41
C SER A 7 -7.87 -24.31 -11.79
N SER A 8 -8.05 -23.93 -13.05
CA SER A 8 -7.90 -22.54 -13.49
C SER A 8 -8.96 -21.75 -12.75
N GLY A 9 -8.64 -21.29 -11.54
CA GLY A 9 -9.55 -20.54 -10.69
C GLY A 9 -9.88 -19.18 -11.30
N LEU A 10 -10.17 -18.18 -10.47
CA LEU A 10 -10.54 -16.87 -10.99
C LEU A 10 -9.41 -16.22 -11.82
N SER A 11 -8.14 -16.61 -11.63
CA SER A 11 -7.02 -16.19 -12.49
C SER A 11 -7.22 -16.55 -13.97
N GLY A 12 -7.83 -17.69 -14.27
CA GLY A 12 -8.14 -18.10 -15.65
C GLY A 12 -9.23 -17.21 -16.28
N VAL A 13 -10.24 -16.84 -15.49
CA VAL A 13 -11.30 -15.91 -15.92
C VAL A 13 -10.71 -14.52 -16.16
N LEU A 14 -9.89 -14.03 -15.23
CA LEU A 14 -9.20 -12.74 -15.37
C LEU A 14 -8.29 -12.72 -16.60
N PHE A 15 -7.63 -13.83 -16.91
CA PHE A 15 -6.82 -13.94 -18.13
C PHE A 15 -7.66 -13.79 -19.40
N VAL A 16 -8.81 -14.47 -19.49
CA VAL A 16 -9.73 -14.33 -20.63
C VAL A 16 -10.24 -12.90 -20.75
N LEU A 17 -10.61 -12.27 -19.63
CA LEU A 17 -11.01 -10.86 -19.61
C LEU A 17 -9.88 -9.93 -20.06
N ALA A 18 -8.64 -10.17 -19.61
CA ALA A 18 -7.47 -9.40 -20.05
C ALA A 18 -7.23 -9.50 -21.55
N ARG A 19 -7.41 -10.69 -22.13
CA ARG A 19 -7.32 -10.89 -23.58
C ARG A 19 -8.43 -10.14 -24.33
N TYR A 20 -9.64 -10.12 -23.78
CA TYR A 20 -10.75 -9.35 -24.34
C TYR A 20 -10.45 -7.85 -24.31
N VAL A 21 -10.07 -7.29 -23.15
CA VAL A 21 -9.70 -5.87 -23.00
C VAL A 21 -8.55 -5.49 -23.93
N ALA A 22 -7.53 -6.35 -24.07
CA ALA A 22 -6.43 -6.09 -24.99
C ALA A 22 -6.87 -6.03 -26.46
N ARG A 23 -7.85 -6.84 -26.86
CA ARG A 23 -8.41 -6.84 -28.22
C ARG A 23 -9.27 -5.59 -28.47
N GLU A 24 -10.01 -5.12 -27.48
CA GLU A 24 -10.86 -3.93 -27.59
C GLU A 24 -10.07 -2.61 -27.67
N ARG A 25 -8.75 -2.62 -27.44
CA ARG A 25 -7.86 -1.46 -27.51
C ARG A 25 -7.76 -0.82 -28.92
N HIS A 26 -8.35 -1.42 -29.94
CA HIS A 26 -8.22 -0.94 -31.32
C HIS A 26 -8.76 0.50 -31.48
N PRO A 27 -7.99 1.39 -32.14
CA PRO A 27 -8.13 2.86 -32.07
C PRO A 27 -9.42 3.43 -32.69
N HIS A 28 -10.30 2.60 -33.24
CA HIS A 28 -11.50 3.05 -33.95
C HIS A 28 -12.81 2.57 -33.33
N HIS A 29 -12.82 1.81 -32.23
CA HIS A 29 -14.01 1.03 -31.88
C HIS A 29 -14.57 1.17 -30.46
N ASN A 30 -13.88 1.77 -29.48
CA ASN A 30 -14.49 1.79 -28.14
C ASN A 30 -14.09 2.98 -27.27
N HIS A 31 -15.05 3.89 -27.04
CA HIS A 31 -14.91 4.95 -26.03
C HIS A 31 -14.81 4.37 -24.61
N ASP A 32 -15.28 3.14 -24.39
CA ASP A 32 -15.35 2.50 -23.08
C ASP A 32 -14.12 1.64 -22.74
N TRP A 33 -13.13 1.55 -23.63
CA TRP A 33 -11.94 0.70 -23.42
C TRP A 33 -11.20 1.06 -22.11
N GLY A 34 -11.04 2.35 -21.84
CA GLY A 34 -10.39 2.82 -20.60
C GLY A 34 -11.15 2.35 -19.36
N THR A 35 -12.49 2.43 -19.37
CA THR A 35 -13.35 1.94 -18.29
C THR A 35 -13.18 0.45 -18.07
N LEU A 36 -13.17 -0.36 -19.14
CA LEU A 36 -12.95 -1.80 -19.05
C LEU A 36 -11.56 -2.14 -18.49
N GLN A 37 -10.53 -1.39 -18.91
CA GLN A 37 -9.18 -1.55 -18.37
C GLN A 37 -9.12 -1.21 -16.88
N PHE A 38 -9.75 -0.11 -16.45
CA PHE A 38 -9.82 0.27 -15.02
C PHE A 38 -10.48 -0.82 -14.17
N LEU A 39 -11.62 -1.34 -14.62
CA LEU A 39 -12.37 -2.39 -13.91
C LEU A 39 -11.57 -3.68 -13.81
N LEU A 40 -10.90 -4.08 -14.89
CA LEU A 40 -10.08 -5.29 -14.89
C LEU A 40 -8.85 -5.13 -13.98
N TYR A 41 -8.19 -3.98 -14.04
CA TYR A 41 -7.04 -3.68 -13.18
C TYR A 41 -7.43 -3.73 -11.69
N GLU A 42 -8.54 -3.08 -11.33
CA GLU A 42 -9.05 -3.11 -9.95
C GLU A 42 -9.46 -4.51 -9.52
N LEU A 43 -10.17 -5.26 -10.37
CA LEU A 43 -10.59 -6.63 -10.08
C LEU A 43 -9.38 -7.55 -9.86
N ALA A 44 -8.33 -7.40 -10.68
CA ALA A 44 -7.10 -8.16 -10.53
C ALA A 44 -6.38 -7.81 -9.21
N LEU A 45 -6.30 -6.52 -8.83
CA LEU A 45 -5.76 -6.10 -7.54
C LEU A 45 -6.55 -6.66 -6.34
N ARG A 46 -7.89 -6.63 -6.42
CA ARG A 46 -8.74 -7.23 -5.37
C ARG A 46 -8.50 -8.73 -5.26
N TYR A 47 -8.39 -9.41 -6.40
CA TYR A 47 -8.11 -10.84 -6.40
C TYR A 47 -6.72 -11.18 -5.87
N MET A 48 -5.69 -10.34 -6.10
CA MET A 48 -4.37 -10.51 -5.48
C MET A 48 -4.44 -10.59 -3.95
N LEU A 49 -5.41 -9.93 -3.30
CA LEU A 49 -5.58 -9.99 -1.85
C LEU A 49 -6.06 -11.34 -1.35
N VAL A 50 -6.65 -12.19 -2.19
CA VAL A 50 -7.24 -13.47 -1.79
C VAL A 50 -6.69 -14.66 -2.57
N ALA A 51 -5.91 -14.41 -3.63
CA ALA A 51 -5.30 -15.43 -4.46
C ALA A 51 -4.35 -16.31 -3.65
N ASP A 52 -4.48 -17.63 -3.85
CA ASP A 52 -3.51 -18.59 -3.35
C ASP A 52 -2.17 -18.47 -4.11
N GLU A 53 -1.15 -19.16 -3.60
CA GLU A 53 0.21 -19.11 -4.15
C GLU A 53 0.29 -19.54 -5.62
N HIS A 54 -0.55 -20.48 -6.07
CA HIS A 54 -0.56 -20.98 -7.44
C HIS A 54 -1.20 -20.01 -8.43
N GLN A 55 -2.08 -19.13 -7.94
CA GLN A 55 -2.82 -18.15 -8.76
C GLN A 55 -2.17 -16.77 -8.77
N ARG A 56 -1.29 -16.50 -7.78
CA ARG A 56 -0.69 -15.19 -7.55
C ARG A 56 0.18 -14.71 -8.71
N GLU A 57 1.01 -15.58 -9.27
CA GLU A 57 1.89 -15.21 -10.39
C GLU A 57 1.11 -14.82 -11.65
N ALA A 58 0.13 -15.64 -12.03
CA ALA A 58 -0.72 -15.36 -13.17
C ALA A 58 -1.49 -14.04 -12.99
N THR A 59 -2.01 -13.81 -11.78
CA THR A 59 -2.74 -12.58 -11.45
C THR A 59 -1.82 -11.36 -11.49
N LEU A 60 -0.59 -11.47 -10.98
CA LEU A 60 0.39 -10.39 -11.03
C LEU A 60 0.71 -9.98 -12.48
N ARG A 61 0.88 -10.95 -13.37
CA ARG A 61 1.10 -10.69 -14.81
C ARG A 61 -0.10 -9.97 -15.44
N ILE A 62 -1.32 -10.32 -15.04
CA ILE A 62 -2.54 -9.63 -15.50
C ILE A 62 -2.56 -8.19 -15.00
N VAL A 63 -2.20 -7.94 -13.73
CA VAL A 63 -2.11 -6.58 -13.20
C VAL A 63 -1.07 -5.76 -13.96
N ALA A 64 0.14 -6.30 -14.17
CA ALA A 64 1.21 -5.62 -14.90
C ALA A 64 0.79 -5.27 -16.34
N ALA A 65 0.12 -6.18 -17.05
CA ALA A 65 -0.34 -5.95 -18.41
C ALA A 65 -1.47 -4.91 -18.53
N ASN A 66 -2.19 -4.66 -17.44
CA ASN A 66 -3.33 -3.74 -17.40
C ASN A 66 -3.10 -2.53 -16.49
N LYS A 67 -1.83 -2.24 -16.15
CA LYS A 67 -1.48 -1.10 -15.29
C LYS A 67 -2.05 0.19 -15.87
N VAL A 68 -2.78 0.92 -15.04
CA VAL A 68 -3.38 2.19 -15.43
C VAL A 68 -2.56 3.35 -14.91
N ILE A 69 -2.34 4.35 -15.76
CA ILE A 69 -1.38 5.43 -15.52
C ILE A 69 -2.07 6.66 -14.91
N ASP A 70 -3.32 6.96 -15.28
CA ASP A 70 -3.97 8.21 -14.90
C ASP A 70 -5.34 8.00 -14.23
N GLY A 71 -5.62 8.79 -13.19
CA GLY A 71 -6.96 8.98 -12.61
C GLY A 71 -7.50 7.85 -11.75
N TRP A 72 -6.96 6.63 -11.82
CA TRP A 72 -7.47 5.49 -11.06
C TRP A 72 -7.43 5.72 -9.54
N GLU A 73 -6.38 6.36 -9.05
CA GLU A 73 -6.11 6.55 -7.60
C GLU A 73 -6.99 7.61 -6.94
N VAL A 74 -7.81 8.33 -7.71
CA VAL A 74 -8.60 9.47 -7.20
C VAL A 74 -9.92 9.01 -6.57
N HIS A 75 -10.41 7.83 -6.95
CA HIS A 75 -11.71 7.32 -6.51
C HIS A 75 -11.57 6.28 -5.40
N PRO A 76 -12.53 6.23 -4.44
CA PRO A 76 -12.61 5.12 -3.49
C PRO A 76 -12.60 3.79 -4.23
N LYS A 77 -11.98 2.77 -3.61
CA LYS A 77 -11.94 1.39 -4.14
C LYS A 77 -12.84 0.45 -3.38
N HIS A 78 -13.88 1.00 -2.77
CA HIS A 78 -14.96 0.27 -2.12
C HIS A 78 -16.31 0.83 -2.56
N VAL A 79 -17.32 -0.04 -2.64
CA VAL A 79 -18.70 0.37 -2.98
C VAL A 79 -19.46 0.86 -1.75
N ASP A 80 -19.20 0.24 -0.60
CA ASP A 80 -19.84 0.53 0.68
C ASP A 80 -18.88 0.17 1.85
N PRO A 81 -19.24 0.49 3.10
CA PRO A 81 -18.43 0.15 4.27
C PRO A 81 -18.11 -1.33 4.43
N GLN A 82 -18.99 -2.23 3.97
CA GLN A 82 -18.78 -3.66 4.08
C GLN A 82 -17.74 -4.14 3.06
N ASP A 83 -17.75 -3.61 1.84
CA ASP A 83 -16.72 -3.84 0.83
C ASP A 83 -15.35 -3.32 1.30
N SER A 84 -15.32 -2.10 1.89
CA SER A 84 -14.11 -1.56 2.54
C SER A 84 -13.55 -2.52 3.59
N ARG A 85 -14.42 -3.00 4.50
CA ARG A 85 -14.07 -3.96 5.56
C ARG A 85 -13.53 -5.26 4.98
N CYS A 86 -14.14 -5.79 3.92
CA CYS A 86 -13.69 -6.99 3.22
C CYS A 86 -12.28 -6.81 2.64
N ILE A 87 -12.02 -5.68 1.96
CA ILE A 87 -10.71 -5.39 1.37
C ILE A 87 -9.63 -5.28 2.45
N MET A 88 -9.88 -4.49 3.50
CA MET A 88 -8.93 -4.29 4.60
C MET A 88 -8.65 -5.61 5.35
N THR A 89 -9.69 -6.41 5.60
CA THR A 89 -9.55 -7.72 6.26
C THR A 89 -8.77 -8.70 5.39
N ALA A 90 -9.04 -8.74 4.08
CA ALA A 90 -8.30 -9.58 3.14
C ALA A 90 -6.82 -9.19 3.09
N PHE A 91 -6.51 -7.89 3.09
CA PHE A 91 -5.13 -7.40 3.19
C PHE A 91 -4.46 -7.87 4.48
N ILE A 92 -5.08 -7.64 5.65
CA ILE A 92 -4.53 -8.06 6.95
C ILE A 92 -4.28 -9.57 6.97
N HIS A 93 -5.25 -10.37 6.53
CA HIS A 93 -5.13 -11.83 6.50
C HIS A 93 -4.02 -12.30 5.56
N THR A 94 -3.86 -11.65 4.41
CA THR A 94 -2.81 -12.03 3.46
C THR A 94 -1.43 -11.65 3.99
N MET A 95 -1.29 -10.52 4.68
CA MET A 95 -0.03 -10.15 5.34
C MET A 95 0.30 -11.04 6.54
N SER A 96 -0.70 -11.51 7.29
CA SER A 96 -0.47 -12.37 8.47
C SER A 96 0.00 -13.79 8.12
N ARG A 97 -0.22 -14.24 6.89
CA ARG A 97 0.28 -15.52 6.37
C ARG A 97 1.75 -15.47 5.94
N GLY A 98 2.37 -14.29 6.02
CA GLY A 98 3.72 -14.04 5.53
C GLY A 98 3.71 -13.46 4.11
N THR A 99 4.71 -12.65 3.82
CA THR A 99 4.85 -12.02 2.51
C THR A 99 5.46 -13.00 1.51
N SER A 100 4.81 -13.14 0.36
CA SER A 100 5.33 -13.94 -0.75
C SER A 100 6.61 -13.33 -1.30
N ASP A 101 7.68 -14.12 -1.43
CA ASP A 101 8.92 -13.67 -2.10
C ASP A 101 8.65 -13.11 -3.49
N LEU A 102 7.78 -13.77 -4.25
CA LEU A 102 7.31 -13.33 -5.56
C LEU A 102 6.80 -11.87 -5.57
N LEU A 103 6.05 -11.46 -4.53
CA LEU A 103 5.52 -10.09 -4.46
C LEU A 103 6.63 -9.09 -4.16
N LEU A 104 7.61 -9.50 -3.35
CA LEU A 104 8.72 -8.64 -2.95
C LEU A 104 9.72 -8.41 -4.09
N THR A 105 9.92 -9.42 -4.95
CA THR A 105 10.84 -9.33 -6.09
C THR A 105 10.21 -8.66 -7.31
N GLU A 106 8.99 -9.06 -7.69
CA GLU A 106 8.39 -8.63 -8.96
C GLU A 106 7.70 -7.26 -8.87
N ASP A 107 6.95 -6.99 -7.81
CA ASP A 107 6.25 -5.71 -7.62
C ASP A 107 5.98 -5.45 -6.13
N PRO A 108 6.96 -4.93 -5.37
CA PRO A 108 6.81 -4.72 -3.94
C PRO A 108 5.77 -3.65 -3.59
N LEU A 109 5.19 -2.94 -4.56
CA LEU A 109 4.11 -1.98 -4.30
C LEU A 109 2.71 -2.57 -4.47
N ILE A 110 2.59 -3.76 -5.06
CA ILE A 110 1.31 -4.30 -5.52
C ILE A 110 0.24 -4.37 -4.43
N MET A 111 0.62 -4.80 -3.22
CA MET A 111 -0.30 -4.94 -2.10
C MET A 111 -0.75 -3.60 -1.51
N LEU A 112 0.05 -2.55 -1.69
CA LEU A 112 -0.21 -1.21 -1.14
C LEU A 112 -1.13 -0.37 -2.06
N ARG A 113 -1.19 -0.69 -3.35
CA ARG A 113 -1.94 0.10 -4.35
C ARG A 113 -3.44 0.17 -4.08
N LEU A 114 -4.02 -0.86 -3.47
CA LEU A 114 -5.47 -0.95 -3.24
C LEU A 114 -5.88 -0.52 -1.83
N VAL A 115 -5.17 -0.99 -0.79
CA VAL A 115 -5.67 -0.94 0.59
C VAL A 115 -5.91 0.48 1.10
N HIS A 116 -5.04 1.44 0.76
CA HIS A 116 -5.20 2.82 1.23
C HIS A 116 -6.41 3.53 0.60
N LEU A 117 -6.82 3.11 -0.60
CA LEU A 117 -7.99 3.65 -1.30
C LEU A 117 -9.31 2.99 -0.87
N ALA A 118 -9.23 1.91 -0.09
CA ALA A 118 -10.38 1.22 0.48
C ALA A 118 -10.75 1.72 1.88
N THR A 119 -10.13 2.81 2.35
CA THR A 119 -10.40 3.37 3.68
C THR A 119 -11.77 4.01 3.75
N ASP A 120 -12.52 3.70 4.81
CA ASP A 120 -13.86 4.21 5.07
C ASP A 120 -14.04 4.63 6.54
N ALA A 121 -14.92 5.60 6.80
CA ALA A 121 -15.11 6.13 8.16
C ALA A 121 -15.66 5.06 9.12
N GLU A 122 -16.41 4.09 8.60
CA GLU A 122 -16.99 2.98 9.36
C GLU A 122 -16.04 1.79 9.52
N THR A 123 -14.82 1.86 8.96
CA THR A 123 -13.80 0.80 9.03
C THR A 123 -12.52 1.23 9.76
N GLN A 124 -12.60 2.36 10.49
CA GLN A 124 -11.50 2.89 11.28
C GLN A 124 -10.96 1.92 12.35
N ASP A 125 -11.77 0.98 12.82
CA ASP A 125 -11.37 -0.08 13.75
C ASP A 125 -10.29 -1.01 13.17
N LEU A 126 -10.21 -1.12 11.85
CA LEU A 126 -9.22 -1.96 11.15
C LEU A 126 -7.91 -1.23 10.83
N LEU A 127 -7.89 0.11 10.89
CA LEU A 127 -6.71 0.91 10.53
C LEU A 127 -5.45 0.52 11.30
N PRO A 128 -5.48 0.27 12.63
CA PRO A 128 -4.28 -0.12 13.36
C PRO A 128 -3.65 -1.40 12.79
N ALA A 129 -4.48 -2.40 12.49
CA ALA A 129 -4.03 -3.67 11.92
C ALA A 129 -3.52 -3.51 10.46
N VAL A 130 -4.18 -2.66 9.66
CA VAL A 130 -3.71 -2.34 8.30
C VAL A 130 -2.36 -1.61 8.34
N ILE A 131 -2.18 -0.63 9.23
CA ILE A 131 -0.92 0.11 9.38
C ILE A 131 0.19 -0.83 9.83
N ARG A 132 -0.03 -1.64 10.87
CA ARG A 132 0.94 -2.66 11.32
C ARG A 132 1.36 -3.57 10.16
N SER A 133 0.38 -4.12 9.45
CA SER A 133 0.62 -5.02 8.31
C SER A 133 1.38 -4.32 7.18
N THR A 134 1.09 -3.04 6.92
CA THR A 134 1.77 -2.20 5.93
C THR A 134 3.24 -1.98 6.31
N LEU A 135 3.51 -1.65 7.58
CA LEU A 135 4.87 -1.41 8.07
C LEU A 135 5.72 -2.68 8.02
N VAL A 136 5.17 -3.82 8.46
CA VAL A 136 5.83 -5.13 8.37
C VAL A 136 6.16 -5.49 6.92
N TYR A 137 5.21 -5.29 6.02
CA TYR A 137 5.41 -5.57 4.59
C TYR A 137 6.50 -4.68 3.98
N VAL A 138 6.52 -3.39 4.33
CA VAL A 138 7.53 -2.44 3.84
C VAL A 138 8.91 -2.77 4.38
N TRP A 139 9.03 -3.17 5.65
CA TRP A 139 10.28 -3.69 6.20
C TRP A 139 10.82 -4.88 5.39
N ALA A 140 9.96 -5.87 5.12
CA ALA A 140 10.34 -7.04 4.33
C ALA A 140 10.77 -6.65 2.89
N ALA A 141 10.02 -5.75 2.25
CA ALA A 141 10.36 -5.24 0.93
C ALA A 141 11.71 -4.51 0.94
N MET A 142 11.95 -3.63 1.92
CA MET A 142 13.21 -2.89 2.01
C MET A 142 14.43 -3.80 2.17
N ASN A 143 14.31 -4.88 2.94
CA ASN A 143 15.39 -5.84 3.13
C ASN A 143 15.68 -6.66 1.86
N ASN A 144 14.65 -7.03 1.10
CA ASN A 144 14.83 -7.74 -0.17
C ASN A 144 15.37 -6.82 -1.28
N LEU A 145 14.99 -5.55 -1.28
CA LEU A 145 15.46 -4.54 -2.23
C LEU A 145 16.93 -4.11 -2.05
N GLU A 146 17.64 -4.61 -1.03
CA GLU A 146 19.09 -4.44 -0.95
C GLU A 146 19.86 -5.31 -1.95
N ASN A 147 19.21 -6.37 -2.46
CA ASN A 147 19.81 -7.33 -3.39
C ASN A 147 19.47 -7.06 -4.87
N GLU A 148 18.50 -6.19 -5.16
CA GLU A 148 17.97 -5.94 -6.51
C GLU A 148 17.83 -4.44 -6.81
N SER A 149 17.67 -4.08 -8.09
CA SER A 149 17.43 -2.70 -8.49
C SER A 149 16.11 -2.18 -7.90
N LYS A 150 16.20 -1.21 -6.98
CA LYS A 150 15.04 -0.63 -6.30
C LYS A 150 14.01 -0.10 -7.31
N PRO A 151 12.71 -0.45 -7.19
CA PRO A 151 11.69 0.17 -8.01
C PRO A 151 11.68 1.68 -7.73
N GLU A 152 11.78 2.47 -8.80
CA GLU A 152 11.79 3.92 -8.71
C GLU A 152 10.54 4.41 -7.95
N GLY A 153 10.75 5.33 -7.01
CA GLY A 153 9.65 5.91 -6.24
C GLY A 153 9.04 5.01 -5.15
N PHE A 154 9.63 3.84 -4.84
CA PHE A 154 9.11 2.95 -3.78
C PHE A 154 8.85 3.67 -2.46
N HIS A 155 9.83 4.43 -1.95
CA HIS A 155 9.66 5.17 -0.68
C HIS A 155 8.55 6.21 -0.78
N GLN A 156 8.46 6.94 -1.90
CA GLN A 156 7.44 7.96 -2.11
C GLN A 156 6.04 7.34 -2.10
N TRP A 157 5.88 6.19 -2.75
CA TRP A 157 4.63 5.43 -2.78
C TRP A 157 4.21 4.92 -1.40
N PHE A 158 5.15 4.36 -0.64
CA PHE A 158 4.91 3.95 0.74
C PHE A 158 4.43 5.13 1.60
N ILE A 159 5.12 6.27 1.51
CA ILE A 159 4.76 7.48 2.27
C ILE A 159 3.37 7.99 1.87
N ALA A 160 3.06 7.97 0.57
CA ALA A 160 1.74 8.35 0.06
C ALA A 160 0.65 7.39 0.57
N CYS A 161 0.91 6.09 0.58
CA CYS A 161 0.01 5.06 1.10
C CYS A 161 -0.30 5.30 2.59
N LEU A 162 0.72 5.47 3.44
CA LEU A 162 0.52 5.78 4.85
C LEU A 162 -0.22 7.10 5.07
N SER A 163 0.12 8.13 4.30
CA SER A 163 -0.56 9.43 4.37
C SER A 163 -2.05 9.31 4.07
N SER A 164 -2.40 8.50 3.07
CA SER A 164 -3.78 8.22 2.68
C SER A 164 -4.53 7.32 3.68
N LEU A 165 -3.83 6.44 4.42
CA LEU A 165 -4.45 5.66 5.50
C LEU A 165 -4.88 6.56 6.67
N ILE A 166 -4.05 7.55 7.01
CA ILE A 166 -4.35 8.52 8.08
C ILE A 166 -5.38 9.55 7.63
N ARG A 167 -5.27 9.99 6.37
CA ARG A 167 -6.13 11.00 5.77
C ARG A 167 -6.49 10.60 4.33
N PRO A 168 -7.58 9.85 4.14
CA PRO A 168 -8.03 9.39 2.83
C PRO A 168 -8.26 10.55 1.86
N LEU A 169 -7.94 10.32 0.59
CA LEU A 169 -8.08 11.32 -0.46
C LEU A 169 -9.55 11.65 -0.73
N HIS A 170 -10.42 10.66 -0.64
CA HIS A 170 -11.83 10.72 -1.03
C HIS A 170 -12.82 11.00 0.11
N ASN A 171 -12.44 10.78 1.37
CA ASN A 171 -13.35 10.95 2.52
C ASN A 171 -13.08 12.26 3.25
N ARG A 172 -13.81 13.32 2.92
CA ARG A 172 -13.77 14.58 3.69
C ARG A 172 -15.17 14.97 4.18
N PRO A 173 -15.38 15.16 5.50
CA PRO A 173 -14.40 15.03 6.59
C PRO A 173 -14.21 13.58 7.08
N TYR A 174 -12.95 13.19 7.34
CA TYR A 174 -12.56 11.90 7.93
C TYR A 174 -11.70 12.14 9.19
N PRO A 175 -12.32 12.48 10.34
CA PRO A 175 -11.59 12.54 11.60
C PRO A 175 -11.40 11.13 12.14
N LEU A 176 -10.18 10.82 12.61
CA LEU A 176 -9.95 9.60 13.37
C LEU A 176 -10.64 9.71 14.74
N THR A 177 -11.30 8.63 15.19
CA THR A 177 -11.79 8.57 16.57
C THR A 177 -10.62 8.56 17.55
N ARG A 178 -10.82 9.02 18.79
CA ARG A 178 -9.76 8.99 19.82
C ARG A 178 -9.21 7.59 20.08
N ILE A 179 -10.08 6.59 20.08
CA ILE A 179 -9.67 5.19 20.26
C ILE A 179 -8.79 4.76 19.08
N THR A 180 -9.22 5.07 17.85
CA THR A 180 -8.43 4.77 16.65
C THR A 180 -7.10 5.51 16.64
N GLN A 181 -7.04 6.78 17.06
CA GLN A 181 -5.81 7.55 17.17
C GLN A 181 -4.79 6.82 18.05
N SER A 182 -5.16 6.48 19.29
CA SER A 182 -4.30 5.74 20.22
C SER A 182 -3.81 4.42 19.62
N LEU A 183 -4.73 3.61 19.07
CA LEU A 183 -4.36 2.30 18.52
C LEU A 183 -3.47 2.41 17.27
N VAL A 184 -3.65 3.44 16.45
CA VAL A 184 -2.76 3.73 15.32
C VAL A 184 -1.37 4.10 15.81
N MET A 185 -1.26 4.88 16.89
CA MET A 185 0.03 5.21 17.50
C MET A 185 0.73 3.97 18.04
N ASP A 186 0.01 3.13 18.79
CA ASP A 186 0.54 1.87 19.30
C ASP A 186 1.02 0.97 18.16
N ALA A 187 0.23 0.85 17.08
CA ALA A 187 0.60 0.07 15.91
C ALA A 187 1.86 0.62 15.20
N MET A 188 2.03 1.95 15.12
CA MET A 188 3.24 2.57 14.57
C MET A 188 4.46 2.31 15.46
N HIS A 189 4.30 2.46 16.78
CA HIS A 189 5.37 2.23 17.76
C HIS A 189 5.83 0.77 17.75
N GLU A 190 4.90 -0.18 17.90
CA GLU A 190 5.18 -1.62 17.92
C GLU A 190 5.80 -2.16 16.62
N SER A 191 5.67 -1.43 15.51
CA SER A 191 6.21 -1.81 14.20
C SER A 191 7.50 -1.07 13.84
N ASP A 192 8.14 -0.45 14.82
CA ASP A 192 9.38 0.31 14.68
C ASP A 192 9.29 1.38 13.59
N PHE A 193 8.16 2.10 13.52
CA PHE A 193 7.90 3.08 12.46
C PHE A 193 9.03 4.13 12.33
N LEU A 194 9.52 4.65 13.46
CA LEU A 194 10.58 5.67 13.43
C LEU A 194 11.91 5.09 12.94
N ASP A 195 12.24 3.85 13.29
CA ASP A 195 13.43 3.17 12.78
C ASP A 195 13.30 2.86 11.29
N LEU A 196 12.10 2.53 10.81
CA LEU A 196 11.83 2.38 9.38
C LEU A 196 12.08 3.71 8.65
N ILE A 197 11.57 4.82 9.19
CA ILE A 197 11.82 6.16 8.61
C ILE A 197 13.31 6.50 8.63
N ALA A 198 14.00 6.27 9.74
CA ALA A 198 15.44 6.50 9.84
C ALA A 198 16.20 5.66 8.80
N SER A 199 15.81 4.40 8.63
CA SER A 199 16.38 3.51 7.64
C SER A 199 16.14 3.97 6.20
N ILE A 200 14.94 4.49 5.89
CA ILE A 200 14.66 5.13 4.59
C ILE A 200 15.60 6.32 4.37
N ILE A 201 15.73 7.21 5.37
CA ILE A 201 16.57 8.41 5.29
C ILE A 201 18.04 8.04 5.05
N VAL A 202 18.59 7.08 5.80
CA VAL A 202 19.98 6.60 5.63
C VAL A 202 20.22 6.02 4.23
N ARG A 203 19.19 5.40 3.64
CA ARG A 203 19.24 4.83 2.29
C ARG A 203 19.06 5.87 1.17
N LEU A 204 18.74 7.13 1.49
CA LEU A 204 18.71 8.21 0.49
C LEU A 204 20.13 8.60 0.09
N LYS A 205 20.34 8.75 -1.22
CA LYS A 205 21.64 9.08 -1.80
C LYS A 205 21.57 10.43 -2.52
N PRO A 206 21.82 11.55 -1.82
CA PRO A 206 21.62 12.88 -2.37
C PRO A 206 22.66 13.31 -3.43
N GLY A 207 23.60 12.44 -3.84
CA GLY A 207 24.80 12.87 -4.56
C GLY A 207 25.26 12.05 -5.77
N GLU A 208 24.69 10.89 -6.11
CA GLU A 208 25.23 10.10 -7.24
C GLU A 208 24.69 10.55 -8.60
N SER A 209 23.52 11.20 -8.66
CA SER A 209 23.00 11.85 -9.88
C SER A 209 21.96 12.93 -9.56
N ARG A 210 21.69 13.82 -10.53
CA ARG A 210 20.61 14.83 -10.42
C ARG A 210 19.25 14.20 -10.16
N TYR A 211 18.95 13.10 -10.85
CA TYR A 211 17.69 12.36 -10.69
C TYR A 211 17.54 11.80 -9.28
N GLN A 212 18.60 11.18 -8.73
CA GLN A 212 18.58 10.67 -7.37
C GLN A 212 18.44 11.78 -6.32
N ALA A 213 19.05 12.95 -6.56
CA ALA A 213 18.90 14.11 -5.70
C ALA A 213 17.44 14.61 -5.68
N GLU A 214 16.80 14.75 -6.84
CA GLU A 214 15.39 15.15 -6.96
C GLU A 214 14.45 14.14 -6.27
N SER A 215 14.68 12.84 -6.48
CA SER A 215 13.91 11.77 -5.83
C SER A 215 14.09 11.74 -4.30
N SER A 216 15.31 12.00 -3.81
CA SER A 216 15.61 12.09 -2.37
C SER A 216 14.91 13.29 -1.74
N ILE A 217 14.95 14.47 -2.40
CA ILE A 217 14.25 15.67 -1.95
C ILE A 217 12.74 15.43 -1.89
N ALA A 218 12.16 14.82 -2.93
CA ALA A 218 10.74 14.48 -2.95
C ALA A 218 10.35 13.51 -1.82
N THR A 219 11.20 12.52 -1.54
CA THR A 219 10.99 11.58 -0.42
C THR A 219 11.01 12.30 0.93
N LEU A 220 12.00 13.16 1.18
CA LEU A 220 12.06 13.95 2.42
C LEU A 220 10.87 14.91 2.56
N GLY A 221 10.45 15.54 1.45
CA GLY A 221 9.25 16.37 1.42
C GLY A 221 8.00 15.58 1.80
N GLY A 222 7.85 14.37 1.24
CA GLY A 222 6.78 13.43 1.59
C GLY A 222 6.78 13.05 3.07
N LEU A 223 7.94 12.73 3.64
CA LEU A 223 8.07 12.44 5.08
C LEU A 223 7.60 13.63 5.92
N GLY A 224 8.01 14.85 5.56
CA GLY A 224 7.55 16.06 6.23
C GLY A 224 6.02 16.24 6.17
N VAL A 225 5.38 15.85 5.06
CA VAL A 225 3.91 15.84 4.95
C VAL A 225 3.30 14.77 5.87
N LEU A 226 3.83 13.55 5.86
CA LEU A 226 3.35 12.45 6.71
C LEU A 226 3.40 12.82 8.19
N PHE A 227 4.53 13.34 8.68
CA PHE A 227 4.64 13.77 10.08
C PHE A 227 3.66 14.91 10.42
N LYS A 228 3.47 15.88 9.51
CA LYS A 228 2.45 16.93 9.70
C LYS A 228 1.03 16.35 9.77
N LEU A 229 0.75 15.26 9.04
CA LEU A 229 -0.54 14.58 9.12
C LEU A 229 -0.70 13.86 10.46
N ILE A 230 0.32 13.14 10.92
CA ILE A 230 0.31 12.46 12.22
C ILE A 230 0.07 13.46 13.36
N VAL A 231 0.83 14.57 13.39
CA VAL A 231 0.69 15.63 14.42
C VAL A 231 -0.69 16.30 14.38
N LYS A 232 -1.32 16.39 13.22
CA LYS A 232 -2.70 16.90 13.11
C LYS A 232 -3.75 15.88 13.49
N ALA A 233 -3.45 14.59 13.29
CA ALA A 233 -4.37 13.50 13.52
C ALA A 233 -4.39 13.07 14.99
N VAL A 234 -3.33 13.32 15.76
CA VAL A 234 -3.17 12.84 17.14
C VAL A 234 -2.70 13.97 18.07
N PRO A 235 -3.20 14.06 19.32
CA PRO A 235 -2.73 15.05 20.28
C PRO A 235 -1.22 14.96 20.56
N GLU A 236 -0.55 16.09 20.71
CA GLU A 236 0.91 16.16 20.96
C GLU A 236 1.35 15.40 22.23
N VAL A 237 0.51 15.40 23.27
CA VAL A 237 0.80 14.69 24.53
C VAL A 237 0.86 13.18 24.30
N GLU A 238 -0.07 12.63 23.51
CA GLU A 238 -0.10 11.20 23.18
C GLU A 238 1.11 10.81 22.31
N LEU A 239 1.48 11.67 21.35
CA LEU A 239 2.69 11.50 20.54
C LEU A 239 3.96 11.47 21.40
N GLY A 240 4.05 12.39 22.35
CA GLY A 240 5.19 12.49 23.26
C GLY A 240 5.34 11.26 24.15
N GLU A 241 4.24 10.76 24.72
CA GLU A 241 4.27 9.56 25.56
C GLU A 241 4.56 8.29 24.77
N CYS A 242 3.98 8.15 23.57
CA CYS A 242 4.14 6.98 22.71
C CYS A 242 5.59 6.80 22.25
N PHE A 243 6.27 7.88 21.85
CA PHE A 243 7.65 7.83 21.34
C PHE A 243 8.70 8.38 22.31
N LYS A 244 8.41 8.37 23.61
CA LYS A 244 9.36 8.89 24.62
C LYS A 244 10.67 8.13 24.65
N ASP A 245 10.67 6.85 24.30
CA ASP A 245 11.85 6.01 24.19
C ASP A 245 12.88 6.56 23.18
N TYR A 246 12.42 7.16 22.08
CA TYR A 246 13.27 7.82 21.09
C TYR A 246 13.84 9.17 21.54
N VAL A 247 13.32 9.76 22.62
CA VAL A 247 13.88 11.00 23.19
C VAL A 247 15.19 10.67 23.93
N PRO A 248 16.31 11.34 23.60
CA PRO A 248 17.57 11.11 24.30
C PRO A 248 17.43 11.34 25.81
N ALA A 249 18.12 10.53 26.62
CA ALA A 249 18.02 10.57 28.08
C ALA A 249 18.30 11.97 28.69
N TRP A 250 19.16 12.76 28.05
CA TRP A 250 19.52 14.11 28.48
C TRP A 250 18.48 15.20 28.11
N TRP A 251 17.46 14.84 27.33
CA TRP A 251 16.29 15.69 27.02
C TRP A 251 15.02 15.31 27.78
N LYS A 252 15.01 14.13 28.41
CA LYS A 252 14.00 13.75 29.39
C LYS A 252 14.29 14.57 30.64
N ALA A 253 13.60 15.70 30.81
CA ALA A 253 13.72 16.49 32.03
C ALA A 253 13.41 15.60 33.25
N PRO A 254 14.11 15.80 34.39
CA PRO A 254 13.88 15.02 35.61
C PRO A 254 12.48 15.23 36.19
#